data_AF-A0A958K5I1-F1
#
_entry.id   AF-A0A958K5I1-F1
#
_cell.length_a   1.000
_cell.length_b   1.000
_cell.length_c   1.000
_cell.angle_alpha   90.00
_cell.angle_beta   90.00
_cell.angle_gamma   90.00
#
_symmetry.space_group_name_H-M   'P 1'
#
loop_
_entity.id
_entity.type
_entity.pdbx_description
1 polymer ?
#
loop_
_entity_poly.entity_id
_entity_poly.type
_entity_poly.pdbx_seq_one_letter_code
_entity_poly.pdbx_strand_id
1 'polypeptide(L)' 'GISLGHPLGATGAMLIGTALDELERKDKSLALVTMCIGLGMGIATIIERV' A
#
# COMPACT_ATOMS: atom_id res chain seq x y z
N GLY A 1 1.21 -7.88 4.91
CA GLY A 1 1.43 -7.43 6.30
C GLY A 1 2.17 -8.49 7.10
N ILE A 2 1.46 -9.52 7.56
CA ILE A 2 2.04 -10.52 8.48
C ILE A 2 3.09 -11.42 7.78
N SER A 3 2.85 -11.82 6.53
CA SER A 3 3.74 -12.71 5.76
C SER A 3 5.01 -12.07 5.21
N LEU A 4 5.05 -10.73 5.11
CA LEU A 4 6.17 -9.95 4.55
C LEU A 4 7.00 -9.25 5.63
N GLY A 5 6.58 -9.36 6.90
CA GLY A 5 7.14 -8.60 8.01
C GLY A 5 6.65 -7.14 8.06
N HIS A 6 6.98 -6.45 9.15
CA HIS A 6 6.65 -5.04 9.36
C HIS A 6 7.89 -4.20 9.69
N PRO A 7 8.78 -3.95 8.71
CA PRO A 7 9.79 -2.93 8.88
C PRO A 7 9.10 -1.56 8.98
N LEU A 8 9.14 -0.96 10.18
CA LEU A 8 8.59 0.38 10.41
C LEU A 8 9.22 1.36 9.41
N GLY A 9 8.38 2.16 8.74
CA GLY A 9 8.80 3.11 7.70
C GLY A 9 8.82 2.54 6.28
N ALA A 10 9.41 1.36 6.05
CA ALA A 10 9.46 0.76 4.71
C ALA A 10 8.14 0.08 4.27
N THR A 11 7.30 -0.32 5.23
CA THR A 11 6.03 -1.04 4.95
C THR A 11 5.11 -0.25 4.01
N GLY A 12 5.03 1.08 4.16
CA GLY A 12 4.20 1.91 3.27
C GLY A 12 4.65 1.86 1.81
N ALA A 13 5.94 2.00 1.57
CA ALA A 13 6.52 1.92 0.23
C ALA A 13 6.34 0.53 -0.39
N MET A 14 6.50 -0.54 0.41
CA MET A 14 6.23 -1.91 -0.06
C MET A 14 4.77 -2.09 -0.47
N LEU A 15 3.81 -1.63 0.34
CA LEU A 15 2.38 -1.74 0.01
C LEU A 15 2.03 -0.96 -1.27
N ILE A 16 2.61 0.23 -1.45
CA ILE A 16 2.42 1.03 -2.66
C ILE A 16 3.01 0.31 -3.89
N GLY A 17 4.25 -0.20 -3.79
CA GLY A 17 4.88 -0.94 -4.88
C GLY A 17 4.09 -2.19 -5.30
N THR A 18 3.62 -2.98 -4.32
CA THR A 18 2.75 -4.12 -4.59
C THR A 18 1.41 -3.70 -5.20
N ALA A 19 0.81 -2.59 -4.75
CA ALA A 19 -0.44 -2.10 -5.32
C ALA A 19 -0.27 -1.68 -6.78
N LEU A 20 0.82 -0.99 -7.13
CA LEU A 20 1.15 -0.61 -8.51
C LEU A 20 1.35 -1.83 -9.41
N ASP A 21 2.15 -2.81 -8.98
CA ASP A 21 2.37 -4.07 -9.72
C ASP A 21 1.05 -4.81 -9.96
N GLU A 22 0.16 -4.84 -8.96
CA GLU A 22 -1.17 -5.44 -9.11
C GLU A 22 -2.09 -4.67 -10.04
N LEU A 23 -2.01 -3.33 -10.07
CA LEU A 23 -2.77 -2.51 -11.03
C LEU A 23 -2.33 -2.78 -12.47
N GLU A 24 -1.02 -2.91 -12.72
CA GLU A 24 -0.48 -3.27 -14.02
C GLU A 24 -0.91 -4.69 -14.42
N ARG A 25 -0.70 -5.67 -13.53
CA ARG A 25 -1.00 -7.08 -13.79
C ARG A 25 -2.49 -7.35 -14.06
N LYS A 26 -3.39 -6.57 -13.45
CA LYS A 26 -4.85 -6.74 -13.56
C LYS A 26 -5.52 -5.74 -14.51
N ASP A 27 -4.74 -4.92 -15.20
CA ASP A 27 -5.22 -3.81 -16.02
C ASP A 27 -6.30 -2.96 -15.31
N LYS A 28 -5.95 -2.48 -14.11
CA LYS A 28 -6.79 -1.58 -13.30
C LYS A 28 -6.13 -0.22 -13.19
N SER A 29 -6.92 0.83 -12.98
CA SER A 29 -6.44 2.21 -12.90
C SER A 29 -6.33 2.75 -11.47
N LEU A 30 -7.16 2.29 -10.53
CA LEU A 30 -7.27 2.90 -9.21
C LEU A 30 -7.01 1.90 -8.08
N ALA A 31 -6.15 2.28 -7.12
CA ALA A 31 -5.91 1.52 -5.89
C ALA A 31 -6.08 2.39 -4.64
N LEU A 32 -6.54 1.76 -3.56
CA LEU A 32 -6.56 2.33 -2.21
C LEU A 32 -5.59 1.54 -1.35
N VAL A 33 -4.61 2.22 -0.76
CA VAL A 33 -3.69 1.67 0.23
C VAL A 33 -4.00 2.30 1.58
N THR A 34 -4.16 1.48 2.62
CA THR A 34 -4.42 1.96 3.99
C THR A 34 -3.55 1.21 5.00
N MET A 35 -3.14 1.88 6.07
CA MET A 35 -2.48 1.23 7.20
C MET A 35 -2.84 1.89 8.53
N CYS A 36 -2.80 1.09 9.60
CA CYS A 36 -2.76 1.60 10.96
C CYS A 36 -1.36 2.11 11.31
N ILE A 37 -1.32 3.09 12.20
CA ILE A 37 -0.12 3.65 12.81
C ILE A 37 -0.29 3.50 14.33
N GLY A 38 0.83 3.41 15.06
CA GLY A 38 0.80 3.43 16.52
C GLY A 38 0.06 4.65 17.07
N LEU A 39 -0.37 4.57 18.33
CA LEU A 39 -1.10 5.64 19.03
C LEU A 39 -2.48 5.96 18.43
N GLY A 40 -3.12 5.00 17.76
CA GLY A 40 -4.51 5.12 17.29
C GLY A 40 -4.67 5.94 16.00
N MET A 41 -3.59 6.13 15.24
CA MET A 41 -3.62 6.85 13.97
C MET A 41 -3.76 5.89 12.78
N GLY A 42 -4.10 6.43 11.61
CA GLY A 42 -4.13 5.70 10.35
C GLY A 42 -3.86 6.62 9.17
N ILE A 43 -3.44 6.04 8.05
CA ILE A 43 -3.22 6.75 6.79
C ILE A 43 -3.89 5.97 5.66
N ALA A 44 -4.46 6.70 4.71
CA ALA A 44 -5.04 6.16 3.49
C ALA A 44 -4.55 6.98 2.29
N THR A 45 -4.16 6.29 1.23
CA THR A 45 -3.62 6.86 0.00
C THR A 45 -4.32 6.25 -1.20
N ILE A 46 -4.82 7.09 -2.11
CA ILE A 46 -5.35 6.66 -3.40
C ILE A 46 -4.25 6.82 -4.45
N ILE A 47 -4.11 5.82 -5.31
CA ILE A 47 -3.15 5.79 -6.41
C ILE A 47 -3.92 5.61 -7.71
N GLU A 48 -3.60 6.44 -8.71
CA GLU A 48 -4.07 6.30 -10.08
C GLU A 48 -2.88 5.93 -10.98
N ARG A 49 -3.00 4.80 -11.69
CA ARG A 49 -2.04 4.35 -12.69
C ARG A 49 -2.35 5.03 -14.01
N VAL A 50 -1.33 5.68 -14.58
CA VAL A 50 -1.37 6.35 -15.89
C VAL A 50 -0.87 5.46 -17.02
#